data_AF-A0A293LKG9-F1
#
_entry.id   AF-A0A293LKG9-F1
#
_cell.length_a   1.000
_cell.length_b   1.000
_cell.length_c   1.000
_cell.angle_alpha   90.00
_cell.angle_beta   90.00
_cell.angle_gamma   90.00
#
_symmetry.space_group_name_H-M   'P 1'
#
loop_
_entity.id
_entity.type
_entity.pdbx_description
1 polymer ?
#
loop_
_entity_poly.entity_id
_entity_poly.type
_entity_poly.pdbx_seq_one_letter_code
_entity_poly.pdbx_strand_id
1 'polypeptide(L)'
;MPDATAETIANAFLRTWVSRFGIPSEIITDRGPQFESRLFGAFVRVLGSTRLRTTAYHPSCNGLVERMHRHLKQALMAHDDRARWSQLIPLVLLGLRAALKPDLQCFAAELVYGTPLRLPADVFAPAPPLGLSPPDFLHRLRTTFSTPTASLDHSRDPPLPIAEAIGL
;
A
#
# COMPACT_ATOMS: atom_id res chain seq x y z
N MET A 1 -17.29 2.10 7.50
CA MET A 1 -18.20 1.64 6.44
C MET A 1 -19.28 0.79 7.10
N PRO A 2 -20.56 1.04 6.82
CA PRO A 2 -21.68 0.34 7.47
C PRO A 2 -21.90 -1.09 6.96
N ASP A 3 -21.62 -1.35 5.67
CA ASP A 3 -21.80 -2.63 5.01
C ASP A 3 -20.84 -2.79 3.81
N ALA A 4 -20.95 -3.94 3.12
CA ALA A 4 -20.18 -4.28 1.92
C ALA A 4 -21.03 -4.34 0.64
N THR A 5 -22.13 -3.58 0.58
CA THR A 5 -22.95 -3.50 -0.63
C THR A 5 -22.21 -2.78 -1.76
N ALA A 6 -22.62 -3.03 -3.00
CA ALA A 6 -22.04 -2.37 -4.17
C ALA A 6 -22.13 -0.83 -4.10
N GLU A 7 -23.25 -0.31 -3.59
CA GLU A 7 -23.47 1.13 -3.43
C GLU A 7 -22.52 1.74 -2.39
N THR A 8 -22.42 1.12 -1.21
CA THR A 8 -21.50 1.57 -0.16
C THR A 8 -20.06 1.56 -0.65
N ILE A 9 -19.67 0.55 -1.42
CA ILE A 9 -18.32 0.42 -1.96
C ILE A 9 -18.06 1.45 -3.07
N ALA A 10 -19.00 1.68 -3.99
CA ALA A 10 -18.87 2.72 -5.01
C ALA A 10 -18.73 4.12 -4.37
N ASN A 11 -19.55 4.43 -3.37
CA ASN A 11 -19.48 5.67 -2.61
C ASN A 11 -18.16 5.81 -1.85
N ALA A 12 -17.70 4.75 -1.19
CA ALA A 12 -16.42 4.75 -0.50
C ALA A 12 -15.27 4.97 -1.49
N PHE A 13 -15.27 4.29 -2.63
CA PHE A 13 -14.24 4.44 -3.66
C PHE A 13 -14.18 5.87 -4.21
N LEU A 14 -15.33 6.47 -4.52
CA LEU A 14 -15.40 7.85 -4.98
C LEU A 14 -14.88 8.84 -3.93
N ARG A 15 -15.35 8.71 -2.68
CA ARG A 15 -15.02 9.64 -1.59
C ARG A 15 -13.58 9.53 -1.10
N THR A 16 -12.94 8.37 -1.29
CA THR A 16 -11.61 8.10 -0.72
C THR A 16 -10.51 8.04 -1.77
N TRP A 17 -10.70 7.30 -2.86
CA TRP A 17 -9.69 7.14 -3.89
C TRP A 17 -9.79 8.25 -4.93
N VAL A 18 -10.94 8.37 -5.59
CA VAL A 18 -11.10 9.28 -6.73
C VAL A 18 -10.90 10.74 -6.31
N SER A 19 -11.42 11.13 -5.15
CA SER A 19 -11.23 12.48 -4.60
C SER A 19 -9.77 12.83 -4.26
N ARG A 20 -8.88 11.84 -4.07
CA ARG A 20 -7.49 12.05 -3.66
C ARG A 20 -6.48 11.82 -4.77
N PHE A 21 -6.73 10.83 -5.63
CA PHE A 21 -5.78 10.34 -6.63
C PHE A 21 -6.32 10.45 -8.05
N GLY A 22 -7.57 10.89 -8.22
CA GLY A 22 -8.25 10.89 -9.51
C GLY A 22 -8.75 9.50 -9.93
N ILE A 23 -9.18 9.42 -11.17
CA ILE A 23 -9.79 8.22 -11.74
C ILE A 23 -8.68 7.29 -12.27
N PRO A 24 -8.58 6.04 -11.80
CA PRO A 24 -7.62 5.09 -12.35
C PRO A 24 -8.03 4.64 -13.75
N SER A 25 -7.05 4.31 -14.60
CA SER A 25 -7.32 3.68 -15.91
C SER A 25 -7.89 2.27 -15.77
N GLU A 26 -7.41 1.51 -14.78
CA GLU A 26 -7.80 0.12 -14.54
C GLU A 26 -8.07 -0.14 -13.07
N ILE A 27 -9.09 -0.95 -12.79
CA ILE A 27 -9.48 -1.37 -11.44
C ILE A 27 -9.51 -2.89 -11.42
N ILE A 28 -8.62 -3.50 -10.65
CA ILE A 28 -8.56 -4.95 -10.45
C ILE A 28 -9.37 -5.29 -9.20
N THR A 29 -10.40 -6.13 -9.34
CA THR A 29 -11.22 -6.62 -8.21
C THR A 29 -11.20 -8.13 -8.12
N ASP A 30 -11.51 -8.67 -6.94
CA ASP A 30 -11.91 -10.07 -6.82
C ASP A 30 -13.30 -10.32 -7.44
N ARG A 31 -13.76 -11.56 -7.37
CA ARG A 31 -15.09 -11.98 -7.84
C ARG A 31 -16.20 -11.81 -6.79
N GLY A 32 -16.00 -10.93 -5.81
CA GLY A 32 -17.00 -10.64 -4.78
C GLY A 32 -18.31 -10.10 -5.40
N PRO A 33 -19.48 -10.45 -4.83
CA PRO A 33 -20.79 -10.09 -5.39
C PRO A 33 -20.98 -8.58 -5.54
N GLN A 34 -20.40 -7.78 -4.63
CA GLN A 34 -20.40 -6.32 -4.71
C GLN A 34 -19.79 -5.79 -6.01
N PHE A 35 -18.70 -6.41 -6.47
CA PHE A 35 -17.95 -5.97 -7.65
C PHE A 35 -18.56 -6.54 -8.93
N GLU A 36 -19.20 -7.72 -8.86
CA GLU A 36 -19.95 -8.31 -9.98
C GLU A 36 -21.36 -7.72 -10.18
N SER A 37 -21.81 -6.86 -9.27
CA SER A 37 -23.10 -6.20 -9.38
C SER A 37 -23.20 -5.31 -10.63
N ARG A 38 -24.43 -5.18 -11.16
CA ARG A 38 -24.72 -4.24 -12.25
C ARG A 38 -24.38 -2.80 -11.88
N LEU A 39 -24.61 -2.43 -10.61
CA LEU A 39 -24.31 -1.10 -10.08
C LEU A 39 -22.82 -0.81 -10.20
N PHE A 40 -21.96 -1.70 -9.71
CA PHE A 40 -20.52 -1.49 -9.76
C PHE A 40 -19.99 -1.47 -11.21
N GLY A 41 -20.54 -2.33 -12.08
CA GLY A 41 -20.23 -2.30 -13.51
C GLY A 41 -20.62 -0.98 -14.21
N ALA A 42 -21.77 -0.41 -13.87
CA ALA A 42 -22.19 0.89 -14.39
C ALA A 42 -21.32 2.03 -13.82
N PHE A 43 -21.02 1.99 -12.53
CA PHE A 43 -20.15 2.94 -11.85
C PHE A 43 -18.77 3.03 -12.51
N VAL A 44 -18.11 1.89 -12.74
CA VAL A 44 -16.79 1.83 -13.40
C VAL A 44 -16.85 2.40 -14.82
N ARG A 45 -17.94 2.13 -15.55
CA ARG A 45 -18.15 2.67 -16.90
C ARG A 45 -18.32 4.19 -16.92
N VAL A 46 -19.05 4.74 -15.94
CA VAL A 46 -19.24 6.20 -15.79
C VAL A 46 -17.93 6.89 -15.46
N LEU A 47 -17.08 6.26 -14.64
CA LEU A 47 -15.74 6.77 -14.38
C LEU A 47 -14.83 6.71 -15.63
N GLY A 48 -15.13 5.86 -16.60
CA GLY A 48 -14.25 5.61 -17.75
C GLY A 48 -13.06 4.72 -17.43
N SER A 49 -13.13 3.95 -16.33
CA SER A 49 -12.11 2.96 -15.97
C SER A 49 -12.43 1.58 -16.56
N THR A 50 -11.41 0.75 -16.74
CA THR A 50 -11.57 -0.66 -17.12
C THR A 50 -11.57 -1.55 -15.88
N ARG A 51 -12.58 -2.42 -15.73
CA ARG A 51 -12.62 -3.40 -14.64
C ARG A 51 -11.94 -4.71 -15.06
N LEU A 52 -10.93 -5.12 -14.31
CA LEU A 52 -10.27 -6.42 -14.42
C LEU A 52 -10.66 -7.29 -13.23
N ARG A 53 -10.77 -8.61 -13.45
CA ARG A 53 -11.12 -9.59 -12.42
C ARG A 53 -9.91 -10.45 -12.13
N THR A 54 -9.58 -10.64 -10.85
CA THR A 54 -8.53 -11.60 -10.47
C THR A 54 -8.97 -13.00 -10.89
N THR A 55 -8.21 -13.69 -11.73
CA THR A 55 -8.44 -15.13 -11.95
C THR A 55 -8.04 -15.89 -10.68
N ALA A 56 -8.52 -17.13 -10.50
CA ALA A 56 -8.02 -18.00 -9.42
C ALA A 56 -6.48 -18.16 -9.47
N TYR A 57 -5.89 -17.89 -10.63
CA TYR A 57 -4.46 -17.96 -10.93
C TYR A 57 -3.76 -16.59 -11.01
N HIS A 58 -4.31 -15.51 -10.44
CA HIS A 58 -3.59 -14.23 -10.26
C HIS A 58 -3.22 -13.94 -8.79
N PRO A 59 -2.47 -14.85 -8.12
CA PRO A 59 -2.09 -14.70 -6.72
C PRO A 59 -1.14 -13.53 -6.46
N SER A 60 -0.51 -12.95 -7.49
CA SER A 60 0.37 -11.78 -7.37
C SER A 60 -0.38 -10.53 -6.92
N CYS A 61 -1.51 -10.20 -7.57
CA CYS A 61 -2.34 -9.03 -7.23
C CYS A 61 -3.02 -9.20 -5.87
N ASN A 62 -3.66 -10.34 -5.63
CA ASN A 62 -4.28 -10.63 -4.34
C ASN A 62 -3.22 -10.72 -3.25
N GLY A 63 -2.07 -11.32 -3.54
CA GLY A 63 -0.95 -11.41 -2.60
C GLY A 63 -0.41 -10.06 -2.16
N LEU A 64 -0.39 -9.05 -3.03
CA LEU A 64 0.02 -7.69 -2.62
C LEU A 64 -0.96 -7.08 -1.61
N VAL A 65 -2.26 -7.19 -1.90
CA VAL A 65 -3.34 -6.72 -1.02
C VAL A 65 -3.34 -7.49 0.31
N GLU A 66 -3.20 -8.81 0.26
CA GLU A 66 -3.13 -9.68 1.44
C GLU A 66 -1.91 -9.39 2.33
N ARG A 67 -0.73 -9.18 1.73
CA ARG A 67 0.47 -8.76 2.47
C ARG A 67 0.26 -7.41 3.15
N MET A 68 -0.35 -6.45 2.45
CA MET A 68 -0.68 -5.15 3.06
C MET A 68 -1.71 -5.31 4.19
N HIS A 69 -2.76 -6.10 4.01
CA HIS A 69 -3.72 -6.41 5.06
C HIS A 69 -3.05 -7.05 6.29
N ARG A 70 -2.04 -7.91 6.09
CA ARG A 70 -1.27 -8.51 7.19
C ARG A 70 -0.51 -7.44 7.99
N HIS A 71 0.22 -6.56 7.31
CA HIS A 71 0.94 -5.46 7.98
C HIS A 71 -0.02 -4.51 8.72
N LEU A 72 -1.15 -4.17 8.10
CA LEU A 72 -2.17 -3.33 8.74
C LEU A 72 -2.72 -3.98 10.01
N LYS A 73 -3.05 -5.27 9.96
CA LYS A 73 -3.53 -6.02 11.14
C LYS A 73 -2.49 -6.07 12.24
N GLN A 74 -1.22 -6.37 11.91
CA GLN A 74 -0.13 -6.39 12.88
C GLN A 74 0.06 -5.04 13.57
N ALA A 75 0.06 -3.95 12.80
CA ALA A 75 0.17 -2.60 13.34
C ALA A 75 -1.03 -2.25 14.24
N LEU A 76 -2.26 -2.60 13.84
CA LEU A 76 -3.45 -2.40 14.68
C LEU A 76 -3.40 -3.23 15.98
N MET A 77 -2.89 -4.46 15.93
CA MET A 77 -2.77 -5.34 17.10
C MET A 77 -1.75 -4.85 18.13
N ALA A 78 -0.79 -4.02 17.72
CA ALA A 78 0.17 -3.39 18.63
C ALA A 78 -0.43 -2.23 19.43
N HIS A 79 -1.65 -1.77 19.10
CA HIS A 79 -2.36 -0.77 19.88
C HIS A 79 -3.27 -1.41 20.94
N ASP A 80 -3.29 -0.80 22.12
CA ASP A 80 -4.02 -1.31 23.29
C ASP A 80 -5.55 -1.13 23.16
N ASP A 81 -6.01 -0.08 22.48
CA ASP A 81 -7.44 0.20 22.27
C ASP A 81 -8.01 -0.60 21.09
N ARG A 82 -8.28 -1.88 21.36
CA ARG A 82 -8.93 -2.78 20.39
C ARG A 82 -10.39 -2.43 20.12
N ALA A 83 -11.07 -1.77 21.06
CA ALA A 83 -12.48 -1.44 20.94
C ALA A 83 -12.72 -0.34 19.89
N ARG A 84 -11.76 0.58 19.72
CA ARG A 84 -11.83 1.69 18.78
C ARG A 84 -10.85 1.58 17.62
N TRP A 85 -10.43 0.36 17.28
CA TRP A 85 -9.44 0.10 16.22
C TRP A 85 -9.74 0.82 14.89
N SER A 86 -11.02 0.98 14.54
CA SER A 86 -11.44 1.66 13.30
C SER A 86 -11.06 3.15 13.27
N GLN A 87 -11.01 3.80 14.44
CA GLN A 87 -10.56 5.19 14.61
C GLN A 87 -9.04 5.31 14.49
N LEU A 88 -8.30 4.22 14.72
CA LEU A 88 -6.84 4.18 14.59
C LEU A 88 -6.38 3.98 13.14
N ILE A 89 -7.25 3.48 12.25
CA ILE A 89 -6.91 3.20 10.84
C ILE A 89 -6.20 4.39 10.15
N PRO A 90 -6.67 5.65 10.25
CA PRO A 90 -6.00 6.77 9.59
C PRO A 90 -4.56 6.99 10.08
N LEU A 91 -4.32 6.84 11.39
CA LEU A 91 -3.00 7.00 12.00
C LEU A 91 -2.05 5.85 11.64
N VAL A 92 -2.54 4.61 11.70
CA VAL A 92 -1.76 3.45 11.29
C VAL A 92 -1.40 3.51 9.81
N LEU A 93 -2.34 3.89 8.95
CA LEU A 93 -2.07 4.08 7.52
C LEU A 93 -1.09 5.23 7.25
N LEU A 94 -1.08 6.30 8.08
CA LEU A 94 -0.05 7.34 8.00
C LEU A 94 1.33 6.75 8.28
N GLY A 95 1.48 6.01 9.37
CA GLY A 95 2.74 5.34 9.73
C GLY A 95 3.21 4.37 8.65
N LEU A 96 2.33 3.51 8.13
CA LEU A 96 2.66 2.57 7.05
C LEU A 96 3.06 3.26 5.75
N ARG A 97 2.52 4.45 5.44
CA ARG A 97 2.89 5.23 4.26
C ARG A 97 4.25 5.94 4.42
N ALA A 98 4.58 6.35 5.64
CA ALA A 98 5.82 7.04 5.99
C ALA A 98 6.95 6.09 6.43
N ALA A 99 6.70 4.79 6.54
CA ALA A 99 7.72 3.80 6.82
C ALA A 99 8.63 3.55 5.61
N LEU A 100 9.95 3.53 5.83
CA LEU A 100 10.93 3.18 4.81
C LEU A 100 10.74 1.72 4.41
N LYS A 101 10.63 1.46 3.11
CA LYS A 101 10.62 0.09 2.58
C LYS A 101 12.04 -0.29 2.17
N PRO A 102 12.72 -1.23 2.86
CA PRO A 102 14.11 -1.57 2.58
C PRO A 102 14.34 -2.02 1.13
N ASP A 103 13.42 -2.82 0.59
CA ASP A 103 13.51 -3.35 -0.79
C ASP A 103 13.50 -2.23 -1.84
N LEU A 104 12.85 -1.11 -1.54
CA LEU A 104 12.66 0.01 -2.47
C LEU A 104 13.50 1.23 -2.11
N GLN A 105 14.17 1.23 -0.93
CA GLN A 105 14.90 2.36 -0.36
C GLN A 105 14.13 3.69 -0.41
N CYS A 106 12.79 3.64 -0.29
CA CYS A 106 11.91 4.82 -0.32
C CYS A 106 10.64 4.61 0.51
N PHE A 107 9.94 5.73 0.76
CA PHE A 107 8.66 5.72 1.46
C PHE A 107 7.51 5.53 0.46
N ALA A 108 6.48 4.77 0.82
CA ALA A 108 5.32 4.61 -0.05
C ALA A 108 4.64 5.96 -0.35
N ALA A 109 4.64 6.89 0.60
CA ALA A 109 4.10 8.22 0.38
C ALA A 109 4.94 9.06 -0.60
N GLU A 110 6.26 8.93 -0.56
CA GLU A 110 7.16 9.64 -1.47
C GLU A 110 6.93 9.18 -2.92
N LEU A 111 6.71 7.88 -3.13
CA LEU A 111 6.34 7.34 -4.45
C LEU A 111 5.02 7.92 -5.01
N VAL A 112 4.06 8.22 -4.13
CA VAL A 112 2.73 8.68 -4.53
C VAL A 112 2.68 10.20 -4.67
N TYR A 113 3.31 10.94 -3.75
CA TYR A 113 3.21 12.40 -3.67
C TYR A 113 4.46 13.13 -4.16
N GLY A 114 5.55 12.42 -4.46
CA GLY A 114 6.84 12.99 -4.86
C GLY A 114 7.65 13.59 -3.71
N THR A 115 7.13 13.56 -2.47
CA THR A 115 7.80 14.09 -1.28
C THR A 115 7.51 13.22 -0.06
N PRO A 116 8.44 13.12 0.91
CA PRO A 116 8.15 12.47 2.19
C PRO A 116 7.03 13.23 2.94
N LEU A 117 6.20 12.49 3.68
CA LEU A 117 5.19 13.10 4.53
C LEU A 117 5.84 13.66 5.79
N ARG A 118 5.44 14.87 6.20
CA ARG A 118 5.79 15.42 7.51
C ARG A 118 4.92 14.77 8.58
N LEU A 119 5.57 14.11 9.54
CA LEU A 119 4.94 13.54 10.72
C LEU A 119 4.95 14.52 11.89
N PRO A 120 4.07 14.37 12.90
CA PRO A 120 4.11 15.19 14.12
C PRO A 120 5.48 15.17 14.82
N ALA A 121 6.21 14.04 14.76
CA ALA A 121 7.57 13.94 15.29
C ALA A 121 8.56 14.88 14.57
N ASP A 122 8.36 15.12 13.27
CA ASP A 122 9.23 15.98 12.45
C ASP A 122 8.99 17.48 12.70
N VAL A 123 7.90 17.84 13.40
CA VAL A 123 7.64 19.23 13.79
C VAL A 123 8.69 19.71 14.79
N PHE A 124 9.21 18.79 15.61
CA PHE A 124 10.21 19.09 16.64
C PHE A 124 11.65 18.89 16.14
N ALA A 125 11.84 18.32 14.95
CA ALA A 125 13.14 18.17 14.32
C ALA A 125 13.40 19.32 13.30
N PRO A 126 14.63 19.84 13.19
CA PRO A 126 14.97 20.76 12.10
C PRO A 126 14.74 20.03 10.78
N ALA A 127 14.09 20.70 9.82
CA ALA A 127 13.77 20.10 8.53
C ALA A 127 15.08 19.58 7.89
N PRO A 128 15.16 18.28 7.51
CA PRO A 128 16.30 17.83 6.72
C PRO A 128 16.29 18.63 5.41
N PRO A 129 17.47 19.02 4.87
CA PRO A 129 17.53 19.64 3.56
C PRO A 129 16.79 18.74 2.58
N LEU A 130 16.00 19.34 1.67
CA LEU A 130 15.33 18.64 0.57
C LEU A 130 16.40 17.96 -0.29
N GLY A 131 16.87 16.80 0.14
CA GLY A 131 18.12 16.19 -0.31
C GLY A 131 17.99 15.42 -1.61
N LEU A 132 16.87 15.58 -2.33
CA LEU A 132 16.66 14.95 -3.62
C LEU A 132 16.07 15.98 -4.55
N SER A 133 16.90 16.39 -5.52
CA SER A 133 16.41 17.08 -6.69
C SER A 133 15.38 16.15 -7.38
N PRO A 134 14.22 16.65 -7.84
CA PRO A 134 13.24 15.85 -8.58
C PRO A 134 13.80 14.92 -9.69
N PRO A 135 14.88 15.29 -10.43
CA PRO A 135 15.55 14.40 -11.39
C PRO A 135 16.18 13.15 -10.76
N ASP A 136 16.77 13.27 -9.56
CA ASP A 136 17.46 12.16 -8.89
C ASP A 136 16.45 11.13 -8.38
N PHE A 137 15.32 11.60 -7.85
CA PHE A 137 14.21 10.74 -7.46
C PHE A 137 13.66 9.96 -8.66
N LEU A 138 13.37 10.64 -9.78
CA LEU A 138 12.87 10.01 -11.00
C LEU A 138 13.88 9.04 -11.61
N HIS A 139 15.16 9.38 -11.57
CA HIS A 139 16.23 8.49 -12.03
C HIS A 139 16.27 7.21 -11.20
N ARG A 140 16.32 7.31 -9.86
CA ARG A 140 16.28 6.13 -8.99
C ARG A 140 15.02 5.30 -9.20
N LEU A 141 13.86 5.94 -9.26
CA LEU A 141 12.58 5.26 -9.46
C LEU A 141 12.56 4.46 -10.76
N ARG A 142 13.07 5.05 -11.86
CA ARG A 142 13.23 4.35 -13.14
C ARG A 142 14.21 3.17 -13.01
N THR A 143 15.34 3.34 -12.33
CA THR A 143 16.28 2.24 -12.09
C THR A 143 15.65 1.11 -11.28
N THR A 144 14.95 1.41 -10.19
CA THR A 144 14.29 0.41 -9.34
C THR A 144 13.23 -0.36 -10.11
N PHE A 145 12.41 0.29 -10.94
CA PHE A 145 11.39 -0.40 -11.75
C PHE A 145 11.96 -1.11 -12.99
N SER A 146 13.13 -0.71 -13.47
CA SER A 146 13.80 -1.37 -14.60
C SER A 146 14.61 -2.61 -14.18
N THR A 147 14.90 -2.76 -12.89
CA THR A 147 15.61 -3.92 -12.36
C THR A 147 14.58 -4.94 -11.88
N PRO A 148 14.47 -6.13 -12.48
CA PRO A 148 13.57 -7.16 -11.96
C PRO A 148 14.02 -7.49 -10.54
N THR A 149 13.17 -7.21 -9.54
CA THR A 149 13.41 -7.71 -8.19
C THR A 149 13.47 -9.23 -8.32
N ALA A 150 14.66 -9.81 -8.09
CA ALA A 150 14.79 -11.25 -8.01
C ALA A 150 13.76 -11.72 -6.98
N SER A 151 12.73 -12.41 -7.46
CA SER A 151 11.84 -13.15 -6.59
C SER A 151 12.73 -14.04 -5.74
N LEU A 152 12.73 -13.85 -4.42
CA LEU A 152 13.38 -14.75 -3.48
C LEU A 152 12.82 -16.15 -3.71
N ASP A 153 13.47 -16.92 -4.57
CA ASP A 153 13.28 -18.34 -4.73
C ASP A 153 13.70 -18.97 -3.40
N HIS A 154 12.71 -19.24 -2.55
CA HIS A 154 12.91 -19.86 -1.25
C HIS A 154 13.29 -21.35 -1.35
N SER A 155 13.74 -21.84 -2.52
CA SER A 155 14.11 -23.24 -2.68
C SER A 155 15.62 -23.52 -2.64
N ARG A 156 16.50 -22.52 -2.56
CA ARG A 156 17.95 -22.77 -2.49
C ARG A 156 18.67 -21.71 -1.67
N ASP A 157 18.73 -21.90 -0.36
CA ASP A 157 19.97 -21.65 0.39
C ASP A 157 20.00 -22.51 1.68
N PRO A 158 21.12 -23.16 1.99
CA PRO A 158 21.27 -23.99 3.18
C PRO A 158 21.42 -23.11 4.45
N PRO A 159 21.12 -23.62 5.65
CA PRO A 159 21.15 -22.83 6.87
C PRO A 159 22.59 -22.45 7.24
N LEU A 160 22.83 -21.16 7.52
CA LEU A 160 24.07 -20.70 8.13
C LEU A 160 24.12 -21.11 9.63
N PRO A 161 25.28 -21.56 10.14
CA PRO A 161 25.42 -22.09 11.48
C PRO A 161 25.40 -21.00 12.56
N ILE A 162 24.82 -21.36 13.71
CA ILE A 162 24.76 -20.58 14.95
C ILE A 162 26.14 -20.60 15.61
N ALA A 163 26.81 -19.44 15.73
CA ALA A 163 27.77 -19.14 16.80
C ALA A 163 28.17 -17.65 16.80
N GLU A 164 28.25 -17.09 18.01
CA GLU A 164 28.99 -15.89 18.44
C GLU A 164 28.40 -14.50 18.18
N ALA A 165 27.64 -14.01 19.18
CA ALA A 165 27.77 -12.64 19.68
C ALA A 165 27.21 -12.54 21.12
N ILE A 166 27.91 -13.14 22.08
CA ILE A 166 27.98 -12.60 23.45
C ILE A 166 29.44 -12.20 23.63
N GLY A 167 29.68 -10.91 23.84
CA GLY A 167 31.02 -10.35 23.99
C GLY A 167 30.96 -8.88 24.38
N LEU A 168 30.57 -8.65 25.64
CA LEU A 168 30.41 -7.38 26.40
C LEU A 168 29.11 -6.61 26.20
#